data_AF-A0A2R6VXA1-F1
#
_entry.id   AF-A0A2R6VXA1-F1
#
_cell.length_a   1.000
_cell.length_b   1.000
_cell.length_c   1.000
_cell.angle_alpha   90.00
_cell.angle_beta   90.00
_cell.angle_gamma   90.00
#
_symmetry.space_group_name_H-M   'P 1'
#
loop_
_entity.id
_entity.type
_entity.pdbx_description
1 polymer ?
#
loop_
_entity_poly.entity_id
_entity_poly.type
_entity_poly.pdbx_seq_one_letter_code
_entity_poly.pdbx_strand_id
1 'polypeptide(L)'
;MSQNLLAMAVGIKQKSNVDKIIQKFPADNFTIMLFHYDGQVDAWMDMEWSPQAIHVMAANQTKWWYAKRFLHPDIVARYNYIFLWDEDLGVEVFHADRYLNIMEDEGLEISQPALASSSSEVHHILTVRQPTERVHRRLITGTGWNSCNANSTGPPCTG
;
A
#
# COMPACT_ATOMS: atom_id res chain seq x y z
N MET A 1 -15.64 16.58 3.32
CA MET A 1 -15.43 15.23 2.76
C MET A 1 -14.07 14.76 3.27
N SER A 2 -14.02 13.58 3.87
CA SER A 2 -12.76 12.95 4.27
C SER A 2 -12.00 12.53 3.02
N GLN A 3 -10.70 12.86 2.94
CA GLN A 3 -9.84 12.42 1.85
C GLN A 3 -8.74 11.52 2.37
N ASN A 4 -8.32 10.58 1.55
CA ASN A 4 -7.17 9.71 1.77
C ASN A 4 -6.04 10.08 0.81
N LEU A 5 -4.83 9.63 1.09
CA LEU A 5 -3.66 9.84 0.22
C LEU A 5 -3.12 8.50 -0.27
N LEU A 6 -2.91 8.37 -1.57
CA LEU A 6 -2.05 7.34 -2.15
C LEU A 6 -0.75 7.99 -2.62
N ALA A 7 0.33 7.74 -1.89
CA ALA A 7 1.69 8.13 -2.24
C ALA A 7 2.45 6.91 -2.76
N MET A 8 3.04 7.00 -3.95
CA MET A 8 3.75 5.89 -4.59
C MET A 8 5.13 6.29 -5.07
N ALA A 9 6.14 5.44 -4.82
CA ALA A 9 7.42 5.54 -5.52
C ALA A 9 7.28 4.89 -6.90
N VAL A 10 7.52 5.68 -7.95
CA VAL A 10 7.24 5.27 -9.33
C VAL A 10 8.37 5.53 -10.31
N GLY A 11 8.45 4.67 -11.32
CA GLY A 11 9.30 4.74 -12.48
C GLY A 11 8.56 4.26 -13.72
N ILE A 12 8.94 4.80 -14.87
CA ILE A 12 8.23 4.67 -16.14
C ILE A 12 8.09 3.22 -16.61
N LYS A 13 9.01 2.34 -16.20
CA LYS A 13 8.98 0.92 -16.53
C LYS A 13 7.77 0.19 -15.94
N GLN A 14 7.23 0.65 -14.81
CA GLN A 14 6.07 0.06 -14.15
C GLN A 14 4.79 0.89 -14.36
N LYS A 15 4.80 1.85 -15.29
CA LYS A 15 3.67 2.75 -15.57
C LYS A 15 2.33 2.01 -15.74
N SER A 16 2.31 0.89 -16.48
CA SER A 16 1.10 0.09 -16.66
C SER A 16 0.61 -0.55 -15.36
N ASN A 17 1.51 -0.95 -14.47
CA ASN A 17 1.12 -1.50 -13.17
C ASN A 17 0.61 -0.41 -12.23
N VAL A 18 1.26 0.76 -12.22
CA VAL A 18 0.81 1.93 -11.45
C VAL A 18 -0.59 2.36 -11.88
N ASP A 19 -0.88 2.37 -13.18
CA ASP A 19 -2.24 2.65 -13.68
C ASP A 19 -3.28 1.66 -13.13
N LYS A 20 -2.97 0.35 -13.15
CA LYS A 20 -3.84 -0.67 -12.53
C LYS A 20 -4.04 -0.44 -11.03
N ILE A 21 -3.00 -0.04 -10.31
CA ILE A 21 -3.06 0.27 -8.88
C ILE A 21 -4.00 1.45 -8.66
N ILE A 22 -3.77 2.59 -9.33
CA ILE A 22 -4.56 3.81 -9.16
C ILE A 22 -6.04 3.58 -9.48
N GLN A 23 -6.35 2.79 -10.51
CA GLN A 23 -7.74 2.43 -10.84
C GLN A 23 -8.48 1.65 -9.74
N LYS A 24 -7.78 1.12 -8.73
CA LYS A 24 -8.40 0.50 -7.55
C LYS A 24 -8.83 1.52 -6.49
N PHE A 25 -8.40 2.76 -6.58
CA PHE A 25 -8.67 3.82 -5.61
C PHE A 25 -9.70 4.80 -6.19
N PRO A 26 -10.82 5.06 -5.50
CA PRO A 26 -11.83 6.00 -5.98
C PRO A 26 -11.28 7.44 -6.05
N ALA A 27 -11.33 8.06 -7.24
CA ALA A 27 -10.76 9.39 -7.48
C ALA A 27 -11.34 10.48 -6.55
N ASP A 28 -12.64 10.41 -6.22
CA ASP A 28 -13.28 11.41 -5.36
C ASP A 28 -12.78 11.39 -3.90
N ASN A 29 -12.26 10.24 -3.46
CA ASN A 29 -11.84 10.01 -2.07
C ASN A 29 -10.31 9.98 -1.89
N PHE A 30 -9.53 10.05 -2.97
CA PHE A 30 -8.09 9.91 -2.93
C PHE A 30 -7.36 11.05 -3.64
N THR A 31 -6.43 11.68 -2.93
CA THR A 31 -5.35 12.41 -3.58
C THR A 31 -4.27 11.42 -4.01
N ILE A 32 -3.80 11.53 -5.25
CA ILE A 32 -2.69 10.72 -5.78
C ILE A 32 -1.41 11.56 -5.76
N MET A 33 -0.33 10.99 -5.24
CA MET A 33 0.99 11.59 -5.19
C MET A 33 2.04 10.60 -5.71
N LEU A 34 2.78 10.99 -6.73
CA LEU A 34 3.77 10.16 -7.39
C LEU A 34 5.18 10.70 -7.14
N PHE A 35 6.05 9.85 -6.62
CA PHE A 35 7.46 10.12 -6.37
C PHE A 35 8.30 9.52 -7.51
N HIS A 36 8.67 10.35 -8.48
CA HIS A 36 9.38 9.96 -9.70
C HIS A 36 10.88 9.85 -9.47
N TYR A 37 11.34 8.65 -9.10
CA TYR A 37 12.75 8.40 -8.82
C TYR A 37 13.62 8.35 -10.09
N ASP A 38 13.01 8.15 -11.26
CA ASP A 38 13.69 8.02 -12.55
C ASP A 38 13.70 9.32 -13.39
N GLY A 39 13.03 10.37 -12.91
CA GLY A 39 12.98 11.68 -13.57
C GLY A 39 11.97 11.79 -14.73
N GLN A 40 11.21 10.74 -15.04
CA GLN A 40 10.44 10.66 -16.29
C GLN A 40 9.00 11.21 -16.14
N VAL A 41 8.81 12.42 -15.62
CA VAL A 41 7.49 12.97 -15.29
C VAL A 41 6.58 13.15 -16.51
N ASP A 42 7.08 13.78 -17.58
CA ASP A 42 6.28 14.11 -18.77
C ASP A 42 5.67 12.88 -19.44
N ALA A 43 6.35 11.74 -19.34
CA ALA A 43 5.91 10.48 -19.90
C ALA A 43 4.68 9.88 -19.19
N TRP A 44 4.17 10.50 -18.12
CA TRP A 44 2.94 10.11 -17.44
C TRP A 44 1.73 10.96 -17.84
N MET A 45 1.91 12.07 -18.56
CA MET A 45 0.85 13.06 -18.81
C MET A 45 -0.23 12.59 -19.79
N ASP A 46 -0.02 11.47 -20.46
CA ASP A 46 -0.99 10.77 -21.31
C ASP A 46 -2.01 9.92 -20.52
N MET A 47 -1.81 9.70 -19.22
CA MET A 47 -2.78 9.03 -18.36
C MET A 47 -3.86 10.02 -17.90
N GLU A 48 -5.14 9.66 -17.99
CA GLU A 48 -6.26 10.57 -17.69
C GLU A 48 -6.24 11.15 -16.27
N TRP A 49 -5.82 10.35 -15.29
CA TRP A 49 -5.73 10.75 -13.88
C TRP A 49 -4.47 11.56 -13.56
N SER A 50 -3.44 11.51 -14.40
CA SER A 50 -2.11 12.05 -14.12
C SER A 50 -2.07 13.58 -13.99
N PRO A 51 -2.76 14.37 -14.84
CA PRO A 51 -2.81 15.83 -14.67
C PRO A 51 -3.39 16.31 -13.33
N GLN A 52 -4.15 15.47 -12.62
CA GLN A 52 -4.73 15.77 -11.31
C GLN A 52 -3.87 15.27 -10.15
N ALA A 53 -2.87 14.42 -10.43
CA ALA A 53 -1.97 13.90 -9.42
C ALA A 53 -0.89 14.92 -9.05
N ILE A 54 -0.31 14.75 -7.86
CA ILE A 54 0.85 15.52 -7.41
C ILE A 54 2.11 14.79 -7.85
N HIS A 55 2.89 15.39 -8.74
CA HIS A 55 4.15 14.83 -9.20
C HIS A 55 5.32 15.46 -8.43
N VAL A 56 6.13 14.63 -7.77
CA VAL A 56 7.36 15.05 -7.10
C VAL A 56 8.52 14.30 -7.73
N MET A 57 9.51 15.04 -8.24
CA MET A 57 10.67 14.46 -8.90
C MET A 57 11.95 14.81 -8.14
N ALA A 58 12.70 13.77 -7.79
CA ALA A 58 14.07 13.84 -7.28
C ALA A 58 14.81 12.57 -7.74
N ALA A 59 15.69 12.73 -8.71
CA ALA A 59 16.37 11.60 -9.32
C ALA A 59 17.15 10.76 -8.29
N ASN A 60 17.09 9.43 -8.46
CA ASN A 60 17.83 8.43 -7.68
C ASN A 60 17.57 8.47 -6.17
N GLN A 61 16.35 8.82 -5.75
CA GLN A 61 15.94 8.81 -4.35
C GLN A 61 15.05 7.62 -4.01
N THR A 62 15.08 7.20 -2.74
CA THR A 62 14.26 6.09 -2.24
C THR A 62 12.89 6.56 -1.78
N LYS A 63 11.89 5.67 -1.74
CA LYS A 63 10.54 5.95 -1.23
C LYS A 63 10.54 6.70 0.10
N TRP A 64 11.36 6.24 1.06
CA TRP A 64 11.47 6.86 2.38
C TRP A 64 12.14 8.23 2.37
N TRP A 65 13.03 8.49 1.41
CA TRP A 65 13.63 9.81 1.25
C TRP A 65 12.58 10.86 0.85
N TYR A 66 11.66 10.48 -0.05
CA TYR A 66 10.51 11.30 -0.44
C TYR A 66 9.53 11.47 0.72
N ALA A 67 9.10 10.37 1.33
CA ALA A 67 8.13 10.39 2.42
C ALA A 67 8.57 11.34 3.54
N LYS A 68 9.83 11.25 3.98
CA LYS A 68 10.39 12.13 5.02
C LYS A 68 10.40 13.63 4.67
N ARG A 69 10.36 13.99 3.39
CA ARG A 69 10.46 15.38 2.91
C ARG A 69 9.14 15.99 2.47
N PHE A 70 8.25 15.17 1.92
CA PHE A 70 7.01 15.64 1.29
C PHE A 70 5.75 15.20 2.04
N LEU A 71 5.83 14.22 2.94
CA LEU A 71 4.73 13.82 3.82
C LEU A 71 4.89 14.47 5.21
N HIS A 72 5.07 15.80 5.24
CA HIS A 72 5.17 16.55 6.49
C HIS A 72 3.86 16.44 7.28
N PRO A 73 3.88 16.31 8.63
CA PRO A 73 2.67 16.21 9.46
C PRO A 73 1.60 17.26 9.12
N ASP A 74 1.99 18.52 8.94
CA ASP A 74 1.05 19.61 8.59
C ASP A 74 0.34 19.42 7.24
N ILE A 75 0.96 18.67 6.33
CA ILE A 75 0.36 18.35 5.02
C ILE A 75 -0.54 17.13 5.17
N VAL A 76 -0.08 16.09 5.87
CA VAL A 76 -0.75 14.80 5.88
C VAL A 76 -1.82 14.65 6.96
N ALA A 77 -1.83 15.51 7.98
CA ALA A 77 -2.83 15.53 9.04
C ALA A 77 -4.27 15.79 8.54
N ARG A 78 -4.42 16.25 7.29
CA ARG A 78 -5.73 16.43 6.64
C ARG A 78 -6.32 15.15 6.05
N TYR A 79 -5.52 14.10 5.91
CA TYR A 79 -5.96 12.82 5.35
C TYR A 79 -6.32 11.84 6.46
N ASN A 80 -7.35 11.03 6.23
CA ASN A 80 -7.74 9.98 7.17
C ASN A 80 -6.72 8.83 7.17
N TYR A 81 -6.38 8.34 5.97
CA TYR A 81 -5.39 7.29 5.77
C TYR A 81 -4.38 7.66 4.69
N ILE A 82 -3.15 7.17 4.86
CA ILE A 82 -2.04 7.37 3.93
C ILE A 82 -1.53 6.00 3.49
N PHE A 83 -1.64 5.73 2.19
CA PHE A 83 -1.05 4.57 1.54
C PHE A 83 0.30 4.98 0.99
N LEU A 84 1.38 4.33 1.43
CA LEU A 84 2.74 4.58 0.98
C LEU A 84 3.30 3.35 0.27
N TRP A 85 3.00 3.20 -1.01
CA TRP A 85 3.17 1.95 -1.76
C TRP A 85 4.34 1.99 -2.74
N ASP A 86 4.86 0.81 -3.07
CA ASP A 86 5.72 0.59 -4.22
C ASP A 86 4.87 0.26 -5.46
N GLU A 87 5.47 0.37 -6.63
CA GLU A 87 4.82 0.24 -7.94
C GLU A 87 4.70 -1.18 -8.49
N ASP A 88 5.26 -2.17 -7.79
CA ASP A 88 5.37 -3.57 -8.24
C ASP A 88 4.34 -4.51 -7.57
N LEU A 89 3.32 -3.94 -6.91
CA LEU A 89 2.27 -4.70 -6.24
C LEU A 89 1.22 -5.22 -7.24
N GLY A 90 0.87 -6.51 -7.11
CA GLY A 90 -0.27 -7.12 -7.79
C GLY A 90 -1.59 -6.76 -7.08
N VAL A 91 -2.56 -6.25 -7.84
CA VAL A 91 -3.82 -5.69 -7.30
C VAL A 91 -5.08 -6.30 -7.91
N GLU A 92 -4.97 -7.44 -8.60
CA GLU A 92 -6.05 -8.06 -9.36
C GLU A 92 -7.32 -8.22 -8.52
N VAL A 93 -7.13 -8.73 -7.29
CA VAL A 93 -8.20 -9.03 -6.32
C VAL A 93 -8.26 -8.03 -5.15
N PHE A 94 -7.55 -6.90 -5.26
CA PHE A 94 -7.56 -5.83 -4.25
C PHE A 94 -8.73 -4.86 -4.49
N HIS A 95 -9.32 -4.39 -3.38
CA HIS A 95 -10.44 -3.45 -3.34
C HIS A 95 -10.17 -2.42 -2.22
N ALA A 96 -9.87 -1.18 -2.59
CA ALA A 96 -9.44 -0.14 -1.64
C ALA A 96 -10.56 0.26 -0.66
N ASP A 97 -11.79 0.32 -1.14
CA ASP A 97 -13.00 0.61 -0.35
C ASP A 97 -13.21 -0.43 0.76
N ARG A 98 -13.13 -1.72 0.43
CA ARG A 98 -13.25 -2.80 1.41
C ARG A 98 -12.11 -2.77 2.41
N TYR A 99 -10.90 -2.48 1.94
CA TYR A 99 -9.73 -2.39 2.80
C TYR A 99 -9.85 -1.24 3.81
N LEU A 100 -10.28 -0.05 3.35
CA LEU A 100 -10.57 1.08 4.23
C LEU A 100 -11.64 0.74 5.27
N ASN A 101 -12.76 0.14 4.86
CA ASN A 101 -13.81 -0.28 5.80
C ASN A 101 -13.28 -1.27 6.86
N ILE A 102 -12.36 -2.17 6.48
CA ILE A 102 -11.70 -3.07 7.45
C ILE A 102 -10.84 -2.27 8.43
N MET A 103 -10.03 -1.33 7.95
CA MET A 103 -9.20 -0.51 8.84
C MET A 103 -10.03 0.32 9.81
N GLU A 104 -11.12 0.92 9.34
CA GLU A 104 -12.03 1.74 10.14
C GLU A 104 -12.77 0.89 11.20
N ASP A 105 -13.38 -0.23 10.79
CA ASP A 105 -14.13 -1.11 11.68
C ASP A 105 -13.23 -1.73 12.78
N GLU A 106 -11.97 -2.02 12.44
CA GLU A 106 -11.01 -2.66 13.34
C GLU A 106 -10.16 -1.64 14.13
N GLY A 107 -10.28 -0.34 13.83
CA GLY A 107 -9.51 0.72 14.48
C GLY A 107 -8.01 0.63 14.21
N LEU A 108 -7.60 0.17 13.02
CA LEU A 108 -6.19 -0.03 12.68
C LEU A 108 -5.51 1.28 12.27
N GLU A 109 -4.48 1.68 13.01
CA GLU A 109 -3.66 2.84 12.67
C GLU A 109 -2.63 2.51 11.58
N ILE A 110 -2.08 1.29 11.59
CA ILE A 110 -1.08 0.80 10.64
C ILE A 110 -1.47 -0.62 10.24
N SER A 111 -1.51 -0.89 8.94
CA SER A 111 -1.81 -2.22 8.42
C SER A 111 -1.23 -2.42 7.02
N GLN A 112 -1.11 -3.69 6.62
CA GLN A 112 -0.74 -4.08 5.27
C GLN A 112 -1.83 -5.03 4.71
N PRO A 113 -2.30 -4.84 3.47
CA PRO A 113 -3.17 -5.82 2.83
C PRO A 113 -2.46 -7.16 2.65
N ALA A 114 -3.23 -8.24 2.74
CA ALA A 114 -2.70 -9.57 2.48
C ALA A 114 -2.43 -9.80 0.98
N LEU A 115 -1.33 -10.48 0.68
CA LEU A 115 -0.90 -10.86 -0.66
C LEU A 115 -1.67 -12.09 -1.14
N ALA A 116 -2.10 -12.07 -2.40
CA ALA A 116 -2.76 -13.22 -2.99
C ALA A 116 -1.75 -14.37 -3.18
N SER A 117 -2.11 -15.57 -2.74
CA SER A 117 -1.25 -16.76 -2.80
C SER A 117 -0.86 -17.19 -4.21
N SER A 118 -1.59 -16.73 -5.23
CA SER A 118 -1.44 -17.15 -6.63
C SER A 118 -0.64 -16.18 -7.50
N SER A 119 -0.32 -14.97 -7.03
CA SER A 119 0.17 -13.88 -7.91
C SER A 119 1.41 -13.13 -7.45
N SER A 120 2.02 -13.50 -6.32
CA SER A 120 3.20 -12.80 -5.79
C SER A 120 4.20 -13.75 -5.14
N GLU A 121 5.50 -13.43 -5.24
CA GLU A 121 6.53 -14.09 -4.44
C GLU A 121 6.32 -13.73 -2.96
N VAL A 122 5.77 -14.68 -2.21
CA VAL A 122 5.48 -14.47 -0.79
C VAL A 122 6.71 -14.82 0.04
N HIS A 123 7.35 -13.80 0.60
CA HIS A 123 8.49 -13.98 1.51
C HIS A 123 8.08 -14.29 2.96
N HIS A 124 6.88 -13.86 3.37
CA HIS A 124 6.37 -14.06 4.73
C HIS A 124 4.99 -14.72 4.72
N ILE A 125 4.87 -15.90 5.31
CA ILE A 125 3.61 -16.68 5.34
C ILE A 125 2.47 -15.88 5.98
N LEU A 126 2.78 -15.03 6.98
CA LEU A 126 1.80 -14.17 7.65
C LEU A 126 1.10 -13.19 6.68
N THR A 127 1.74 -12.81 5.58
CA THR A 127 1.15 -11.88 4.61
C THR A 127 0.28 -12.57 3.58
N VAL A 128 0.20 -13.91 3.57
CA VAL A 128 -0.64 -14.66 2.61
C VAL A 128 -2.11 -14.50 2.96
N ARG A 129 -2.91 -14.05 2.00
CA ARG A 129 -4.36 -13.92 2.14
C ARG A 129 -5.01 -15.23 2.60
N GLN A 130 -5.70 -15.17 3.74
CA GLN A 130 -6.56 -16.25 4.23
C GLN A 130 -8.02 -15.98 3.81
N PRO A 131 -8.63 -16.79 2.92
CA PRO A 131 -9.97 -16.51 2.39
C PRO A 131 -11.09 -16.49 3.45
N THR A 132 -10.87 -17.17 4.58
CA THR A 132 -11.84 -17.32 5.67
C THR A 132 -11.69 -16.25 6.76
N GLU A 133 -10.64 -15.43 6.70
CA GLU A 133 -10.35 -14.42 7.73
C GLU A 133 -10.48 -13.00 7.17
N ARG A 134 -10.96 -12.09 8.01
CA ARG A 134 -11.04 -10.66 7.69
C ARG A 134 -9.73 -9.93 8.01
N VAL A 135 -9.08 -10.30 9.12
CA VAL A 135 -7.81 -9.73 9.61
C VAL A 135 -6.97 -10.87 10.19
N HIS A 136 -5.68 -10.92 9.82
CA HIS A 136 -4.76 -11.88 10.43
C HIS A 136 -4.34 -11.38 11.81
N ARG A 137 -5.00 -11.90 12.85
CA ARG A 137 -4.66 -11.58 14.24
C ARG A 137 -3.58 -12.49 14.81
N ARG A 138 -3.52 -13.72 14.28
CA ARG A 138 -2.62 -14.76 14.74
C ARG A 138 -2.11 -15.59 13.58
N LEU A 139 -0.83 -15.95 13.67
CA LEU A 139 -0.25 -17.00 12.86
C LEU A 139 -0.23 -18.27 13.70
N ILE A 140 -0.73 -19.38 13.17
CA ILE A 140 -0.51 -20.70 13.77
C ILE A 140 0.32 -21.49 12.77
N THR A 141 1.55 -21.84 13.15
CA THR A 141 2.44 -22.68 12.35
C THR A 141 2.65 -24.01 13.04
N GLY A 142 2.81 -25.09 12.27
CA GLY A 142 3.04 -26.45 12.80
C GLY A 142 4.33 -26.57 13.64
N THR A 143 4.64 -27.78 14.11
CA THR A 143 5.73 -28.03 15.08
C THR A 143 7.13 -27.68 14.56
N GLY A 144 7.88 -26.84 15.30
CA GLY A 144 9.27 -26.45 15.01
C GLY A 144 9.80 -25.33 15.93
N TRP A 145 11.11 -25.00 15.86
CA TRP A 145 11.76 -23.99 16.73
C TRP A 145 11.10 -22.59 16.63
N ASN A 146 10.58 -22.21 15.45
CA ASN A 146 9.87 -20.95 15.19
C ASN A 146 8.35 -21.16 15.01
N SER A 147 7.77 -22.11 15.76
CA SER A 147 6.35 -22.42 15.68
C SER A 147 5.49 -21.47 16.51
N CYS A 148 4.41 -21.00 15.89
CA CYS A 148 3.39 -20.21 16.55
C CYS A 148 2.25 -21.11 16.99
N ASN A 149 1.97 -21.14 18.28
CA ASN A 149 0.88 -21.92 18.87
C ASN A 149 -0.14 -20.98 19.53
N ALA A 150 -1.21 -21.55 20.09
CA ALA A 150 -2.29 -20.77 20.71
C ALA A 150 -1.83 -19.86 21.87
N ASN A 151 -0.69 -20.17 22.50
CA ASN A 151 -0.12 -19.43 23.61
C ASN A 151 1.00 -18.46 23.19
N SER A 152 1.38 -18.43 21.91
CA SER A 152 2.40 -17.50 21.41
C SER A 152 1.83 -16.09 21.36
N THR A 153 2.43 -15.15 22.10
CA THR A 153 1.98 -13.75 22.20
C THR A 153 2.96 -12.74 21.60
N GLY A 154 4.08 -13.21 21.04
CA GLY A 154 5.12 -12.37 20.45
C GLY A 154 5.11 -12.44 18.93
N PRO A 155 5.72 -11.45 18.24
CA PRO A 155 5.93 -11.52 16.80
C PRO A 155 6.82 -12.74 16.44
N PRO A 156 6.57 -13.42 15.32
CA PRO A 156 5.60 -13.11 14.27
C PRO A 156 4.20 -13.73 14.50
N CYS A 157 3.90 -14.23 15.70
CA CYS A 157 2.71 -15.05 15.97
C CYS A 157 1.44 -14.25 16.22
N THR A 158 1.57 -12.99 16.61
CA THR A 158 0.46 -12.07 16.87
C THR A 158 0.67 -10.78 16.10
N GLY A 159 -0.40 -10.26 15.49
CA GLY A 159 -0.43 -9.03 14.70
C GLY A 159 -1.75 -8.29 14.87
#